data_AF-A0A8S1EES2-F1
#
_entry.id   AF-A0A8S1EES2-F1
#
_cell.length_a   1.000
_cell.length_b   1.000
_cell.length_c   1.000
_cell.angle_alpha   90.00
_cell.angle_beta   90.00
_cell.angle_gamma   90.00
#
_symmetry.space_group_name_H-M   'P 1'
#
loop_
_entity.id
_entity.type
_entity.pdbx_description
1 polymer ?
#
loop_
_entity_poly.entity_id
_entity_poly.type
_entity_poly.pdbx_seq_one_letter_code
_entity_poly.pdbx_strand_id
1 'polypeptide(L)'
;MKRRGLLLLILVCATLFRLPKHDFLRRQQRQQDLRTLTNPYTIHFATVGVAQGVRLSCWVSVNWAYGRNGRCHFSNICRFFTTREKCSIRSAVAAVGSSLTIFALLCGDINVLPGPLAHCIYCNKVGRRNAVKISCSSCLHIFHRTCLAKHAKMNDKDLNSYRKKNNFQCWSCTLPNLNDSYWSLPPPPPNFPRTQIFPRRADKNAISFLTFNARSLKDRNKAADIIALLDTHAPDICAVNETWLAPDVHNHEVLPREYVVLRKDRLGGRRPAGGVLLAIRPFLQPKRLEQLEGCAEVVWAQIRVNELKLLVGSGYRRPNADDDYNKALMHSLDLAAAVKDNFDGSFLMGDFNLDVCWESTPPLVRAPVAENFVDAFASMGFSQLINSPTRTTATTSKTLDLFLSDVPAIVATTEVVPGVSDHDAVKALLALATIRPLSAPREIYDFRKANWPAMNDALLQRLQAVLAIDDVTESWENWKRIVFECAGEFIPKKRVGGSGL
;
A
#
# COMPACT_ATOMS: atom_id res chain seq x y z
N MET A 1 36.64 16.96 -18.71
CA MET A 1 36.00 17.08 -17.37
C MET A 1 35.37 15.76 -16.88
N LYS A 2 34.73 14.94 -17.74
CA LYS A 2 34.08 13.67 -17.34
C LYS A 2 35.04 12.58 -16.81
N ARG A 3 36.23 12.39 -17.41
CA ARG A 3 37.28 11.45 -16.91
C ARG A 3 37.81 11.77 -15.50
N ARG A 4 37.81 13.04 -15.08
CA ARG A 4 38.35 13.48 -13.77
C ARG A 4 37.37 13.27 -12.61
N GLY A 5 36.06 13.29 -12.88
CA GLY A 5 35.02 13.07 -11.86
C GLY A 5 34.90 11.62 -11.44
N LEU A 6 35.03 10.67 -12.38
CA LEU A 6 34.99 9.23 -12.10
C LEU A 6 36.26 8.75 -11.38
N LEU A 7 37.43 9.26 -11.77
CA LEU A 7 38.69 8.97 -11.08
C LEU A 7 38.66 9.44 -9.61
N LEU A 8 38.06 10.62 -9.38
CA LEU A 8 37.86 11.17 -8.04
C LEU A 8 36.86 10.34 -7.22
N LEU A 9 35.78 9.86 -7.84
CA LEU A 9 34.78 9.00 -7.18
C LEU A 9 35.37 7.65 -6.77
N ILE A 10 36.16 7.03 -7.65
CA ILE A 10 36.84 5.75 -7.41
C ILE A 10 37.94 5.91 -6.33
N LEU A 11 38.74 6.99 -6.38
CA LEU A 11 39.76 7.28 -5.37
C LEU A 11 39.15 7.62 -4.00
N VAL A 12 38.00 8.32 -3.96
CA VAL A 12 37.27 8.64 -2.72
C VAL A 12 36.65 7.39 -2.09
N CYS A 13 36.08 6.49 -2.90
CA CYS A 13 35.64 5.18 -2.41
C CYS A 13 36.83 4.37 -1.86
N ALA A 14 37.96 4.30 -2.58
CA ALA A 14 39.15 3.57 -2.14
C ALA A 14 39.81 4.14 -0.86
N THR A 15 39.70 5.45 -0.60
CA THR A 15 40.22 6.08 0.63
C THR A 15 39.27 5.93 1.81
N LEU A 16 37.95 5.94 1.60
CA LEU A 16 36.97 5.69 2.65
C LEU A 16 37.05 4.25 3.22
N PHE A 17 37.48 3.28 2.40
CA PHE A 17 37.72 1.90 2.84
C PHE A 17 39.11 1.68 3.47
N ARG A 18 39.98 2.70 3.56
CA ARG A 18 41.36 2.59 4.06
C ARG A 18 41.60 3.09 5.49
N LEU A 19 40.61 3.59 6.22
CA LEU A 19 40.84 4.16 7.56
C LEU A 19 40.54 3.14 8.69
N PRO A 20 41.55 2.75 9.51
CA PRO A 20 41.29 2.03 10.75
C PRO A 20 40.59 2.94 11.76
N LYS A 21 39.62 2.40 12.50
CA LYS A 21 38.81 3.08 13.54
C LYS A 21 39.58 3.91 14.56
N HIS A 22 40.89 3.69 14.71
CA HIS A 22 41.70 4.22 15.80
C HIS A 22 42.21 5.67 15.60
N ASP A 23 42.26 6.17 14.36
CA ASP A 23 42.74 7.53 14.06
C ASP A 23 41.66 8.62 14.16
N PHE A 24 40.39 8.21 14.20
CA PHE A 24 39.27 9.14 14.38
C PHE A 24 39.24 9.73 15.81
N LEU A 25 39.67 8.96 16.81
CA LEU A 25 39.63 9.34 18.22
C LEU A 25 40.75 10.33 18.62
N ARG A 26 41.96 10.21 18.06
CA ARG A 26 43.08 11.12 18.37
C ARG A 26 42.84 12.55 17.89
N ARG A 27 42.02 12.76 16.85
CA ARG A 27 41.68 14.12 16.35
C ARG A 27 40.63 14.83 17.20
N GLN A 28 39.77 14.10 17.93
CA GLN A 28 38.85 14.73 18.89
C GLN A 28 39.58 15.34 20.09
N GLN A 29 40.68 14.72 20.53
CA GLN A 29 41.37 15.12 21.76
C GLN A 29 42.17 16.43 21.61
N ARG A 30 42.61 16.79 20.39
CA ARG A 30 43.25 18.09 20.11
C ARG A 30 42.27 19.26 19.98
N GLN A 31 40.95 19.03 19.95
CA GLN A 31 39.95 20.11 19.90
C GLN A 31 39.47 20.58 21.28
N GLN A 32 39.91 19.95 22.38
CA GLN A 32 39.48 20.33 23.74
C GLN A 32 40.16 21.59 24.30
N ASP A 33 41.26 22.08 23.72
CA ASP A 33 42.06 23.19 24.27
C ASP A 33 41.62 24.60 23.82
N LEU A 34 40.53 24.73 23.06
CA LEU A 34 39.98 26.03 22.66
C LEU A 34 38.58 26.22 23.25
N ARG A 35 38.52 26.50 24.55
CA ARG A 35 37.32 27.00 25.22
C ARG A 35 37.44 28.50 25.45
N THR A 36 36.62 29.30 24.77
CA THR A 36 35.74 30.32 25.38
C THR A 36 35.03 31.12 24.28
N LEU A 37 33.75 30.77 24.06
CA LEU A 37 32.58 31.64 23.79
C LEU A 37 31.47 30.82 23.07
N THR A 38 30.75 30.06 23.90
CA THR A 38 29.29 29.74 23.87
C THR A 38 28.56 29.31 22.59
N ASN A 39 28.51 27.99 22.32
CA ASN A 39 27.31 27.08 22.38
C ASN A 39 27.75 25.64 21.95
N PRO A 40 27.51 24.54 22.71
CA PRO A 40 28.34 23.32 22.61
C PRO A 40 27.88 22.26 21.59
N TYR A 41 27.10 22.59 20.56
CA TYR A 41 26.57 21.59 19.60
C TYR A 41 26.91 21.85 18.14
N THR A 42 27.95 22.63 17.84
CA THR A 42 28.36 22.91 16.47
C THR A 42 29.84 22.56 16.27
N ILE A 43 30.11 21.57 15.43
CA ILE A 43 31.48 21.28 14.97
C ILE A 43 31.73 22.11 13.71
N HIS A 44 32.71 23.01 13.76
CA HIS A 44 33.15 23.77 12.61
C HIS A 44 34.25 23.01 11.86
N PHE A 45 34.05 22.74 10.57
CA PHE A 45 35.11 22.29 9.67
C PHE A 45 35.60 23.49 8.86
N ALA A 46 36.87 23.87 9.04
CA ALA A 46 37.55 24.82 8.17
C ALA A 46 38.55 24.07 7.30
N THR A 47 38.35 24.08 5.99
CA THR A 47 39.37 23.68 5.01
C THR A 47 39.84 24.93 4.28
N VAL A 48 41.11 25.28 4.47
CA VAL A 48 41.77 26.35 3.74
C VAL A 48 42.47 25.71 2.53
N GLY A 49 42.01 26.04 1.33
CA GLY A 49 42.68 25.72 0.08
C GLY A 49 42.92 26.99 -0.72
N VAL A 50 44.17 27.25 -1.08
CA VAL A 50 44.56 28.43 -1.85
C VAL A 50 44.59 28.07 -3.34
N ALA A 51 43.85 28.84 -4.15
CA ALA A 51 44.14 29.00 -5.56
C ALA A 51 43.86 30.46 -5.96
N GLN A 52 44.89 31.16 -6.43
CA GLN A 52 44.85 32.47 -7.09
C GLN A 52 44.04 33.58 -6.37
N GLY A 53 44.44 33.95 -5.15
CA GLY A 53 44.23 35.32 -4.64
C GLY A 53 42.85 35.71 -4.09
N VAL A 54 41.86 34.80 -4.00
CA VAL A 54 40.57 35.11 -3.35
C VAL A 54 40.32 34.16 -2.19
N ARG A 55 40.16 34.71 -0.96
CA ARG A 55 39.76 33.96 0.24
C ARG A 55 38.26 33.68 0.18
N LEU A 56 37.87 32.40 0.11
CA LEU A 56 36.49 31.95 0.34
C LEU A 56 36.43 31.15 1.64
N SER A 57 35.68 31.66 2.62
CA SER A 57 35.34 30.95 3.85
C SER A 57 33.90 30.43 3.75
N CYS A 58 33.72 29.11 3.76
CA CYS A 58 32.40 28.48 3.92
C CYS A 58 32.23 27.99 5.36
N TRP A 59 31.10 28.31 5.97
CA TRP A 59 30.71 27.82 7.30
C TRP A 59 29.55 26.84 7.17
N VAL A 60 29.64 25.69 7.85
CA VAL A 60 28.58 24.69 7.95
C VAL A 60 28.26 24.48 9.43
N SER A 61 26.98 24.57 9.81
CA SER A 61 26.49 24.24 11.16
C SER A 61 25.57 23.01 11.11
N VAL A 62 25.77 22.07 12.03
CA VAL A 62 24.94 20.85 12.18
C VAL A 62 24.27 20.91 13.55
N ASN A 63 22.94 20.71 13.62
CA ASN A 63 22.18 20.65 14.88
C ASN A 63 21.59 19.25 15.09
N TRP A 64 21.55 18.82 16.36
CA TRP A 64 21.01 17.53 16.81
C TRP A 64 19.64 17.72 17.48
N ALA A 65 18.70 16.80 17.29
CA ALA A 65 17.43 16.77 18.02
C ALA A 65 17.17 15.37 18.61
N TYR A 66 16.78 15.33 19.89
CA TYR A 66 16.42 14.10 20.60
C TYR A 66 14.89 13.95 20.69
N GLY A 67 14.37 12.79 20.30
CA GLY A 67 12.99 12.41 20.60
C GLY A 67 12.84 11.93 22.05
N ARG A 68 11.62 12.00 22.62
CA ARG A 68 11.30 11.69 24.03
C ARG A 68 11.68 10.28 24.51
N ASN A 69 12.15 9.38 23.63
CA ASN A 69 12.51 8.00 23.96
C ASN A 69 14.02 7.70 23.81
N GLY A 70 14.89 8.72 23.73
CA GLY A 70 16.34 8.54 23.78
C GLY A 70 16.99 7.89 22.55
N ARG A 71 16.26 7.69 21.44
CA ARG A 71 16.84 7.23 20.16
C ARG A 71 17.12 8.41 19.22
N CYS A 72 18.31 8.40 18.62
CA CYS A 72 18.73 9.41 17.64
C CYS A 72 18.10 9.09 16.28
N HIS A 73 17.39 10.06 15.68
CA HIS A 73 16.90 9.98 14.30
C HIS A 73 17.66 10.97 13.43
N PHE A 74 18.20 10.49 12.31
CA PHE A 74 18.79 11.34 11.27
C PHE A 74 17.65 11.89 10.39
N SER A 75 17.30 13.17 10.55
CA SER A 75 16.35 13.85 9.67
C SER A 75 17.05 15.01 8.96
N ASN A 76 17.16 14.93 7.64
CA ASN A 76 17.77 15.98 6.82
C ASN A 76 16.84 17.20 6.74
N ILE A 77 17.17 18.27 7.47
CA ILE A 77 16.64 19.61 7.19
C ILE A 77 17.83 20.54 6.99
N CYS A 78 18.16 20.83 5.73
CA CYS A 78 19.02 21.95 5.35
C CYS A 78 18.14 23.05 4.74
N ARG A 79 18.11 24.23 5.35
CA ARG A 79 17.60 25.47 4.72
C ARG A 79 18.82 26.31 4.30
N PHE A 80 18.93 26.65 3.03
CA PHE A 80 19.86 27.66 2.53
C PHE A 80 19.09 28.93 2.18
N PHE A 81 19.58 30.08 2.66
CA PHE A 81 19.23 31.41 2.15
C PHE A 81 20.22 31.79 1.07
N THR A 82 19.76 32.38 -0.03
CA THR A 82 20.62 33.17 -0.91
C THR A 82 19.96 34.50 -1.24
N THR A 83 20.67 35.58 -0.90
CA THR A 83 20.42 36.94 -1.38
C THR A 83 21.10 37.13 -2.74
N ARG A 84 20.51 38.00 -3.57
CA ARG A 84 21.15 38.70 -4.71
C ARG A 84 22.54 39.24 -4.32
N GLU A 85 23.53 39.44 -5.19
CA GLU A 85 23.61 39.45 -6.67
C GLU A 85 25.09 39.27 -7.10
N LYS A 86 25.30 38.64 -8.27
CA LYS A 86 26.49 38.69 -9.18
C LYS A 86 27.81 38.02 -8.72
N CYS A 87 28.09 36.82 -9.25
CA CYS A 87 29.20 36.56 -10.20
C CYS A 87 29.23 35.09 -10.69
N SER A 88 29.55 34.90 -11.98
CA SER A 88 29.81 33.64 -12.68
C SER A 88 31.25 33.16 -12.38
N ILE A 89 31.61 31.88 -12.21
CA ILE A 89 31.68 30.76 -13.18
C ILE A 89 32.07 29.51 -12.36
N ARG A 90 31.53 28.34 -12.76
CA ARG A 90 32.07 26.97 -12.61
C ARG A 90 32.96 26.68 -11.39
N SER A 91 32.51 25.77 -10.52
CA SER A 91 33.08 24.41 -10.41
C SER A 91 32.59 23.67 -9.16
N ALA A 92 32.43 22.35 -9.34
CA ALA A 92 32.59 21.32 -8.31
C ALA A 92 31.58 21.28 -7.16
N VAL A 93 30.43 20.64 -7.43
CA VAL A 93 30.12 19.34 -6.81
C VAL A 93 30.20 19.36 -5.26
N ALA A 94 29.21 20.00 -4.63
CA ALA A 94 28.56 19.47 -3.42
C ALA A 94 27.51 18.42 -3.83
N ALA A 95 27.90 17.54 -4.76
CA ALA A 95 27.26 16.25 -4.99
C ALA A 95 27.64 15.39 -3.79
N VAL A 96 26.70 14.80 -3.07
CA VAL A 96 26.18 13.48 -3.44
C VAL A 96 24.64 13.41 -3.30
N GLY A 97 23.95 14.45 -2.81
CA GLY A 97 22.49 14.44 -2.64
C GLY A 97 21.66 15.04 -3.79
N SER A 98 22.28 15.86 -4.63
CA SER A 98 21.61 16.68 -5.66
C SER A 98 21.59 16.05 -7.07
N SER A 99 22.22 14.88 -7.25
CA SER A 99 22.37 14.25 -8.58
C SER A 99 21.14 13.45 -9.03
N LEU A 100 20.38 12.83 -8.12
CA LEU A 100 19.20 12.03 -8.46
C LEU A 100 18.03 12.89 -8.98
N THR A 101 17.85 14.08 -8.42
CA THR A 101 16.76 14.99 -8.81
C THR A 101 17.01 15.65 -10.17
N ILE A 102 18.27 15.86 -10.57
CA ILE A 102 18.63 16.43 -11.88
C ILE A 102 18.57 15.37 -12.98
N PHE A 103 18.93 14.11 -12.69
CA PHE A 103 18.71 13.00 -13.64
C PHE A 103 17.21 12.77 -13.92
N ALA A 104 16.35 12.94 -12.91
CA ALA A 104 14.91 12.83 -13.11
C ALA A 104 14.27 14.00 -13.87
N LEU A 105 14.92 15.18 -13.91
CA LEU A 105 14.49 16.34 -14.69
C LEU A 105 14.98 16.30 -16.16
N LEU A 106 16.04 15.54 -16.46
CA LEU A 106 16.60 15.42 -17.81
C LEU A 106 15.99 14.25 -18.61
N CYS A 107 15.32 13.30 -17.97
CA CYS A 107 14.63 12.17 -18.63
C CYS A 107 13.15 12.45 -18.99
N GLY A 108 12.63 13.65 -18.71
CA GLY A 108 11.24 14.02 -19.05
C GLY A 108 10.12 13.40 -18.18
N ASP A 109 10.46 12.54 -17.21
CA ASP A 109 9.48 11.69 -16.49
C ASP A 109 8.96 12.23 -15.14
N ILE A 110 9.03 13.54 -14.89
CA ILE A 110 8.42 14.13 -13.69
C ILE A 110 7.57 15.35 -14.04
N ASN A 111 6.25 15.19 -13.86
CA ASN A 111 5.32 16.31 -13.74
C ASN A 111 5.70 17.16 -12.52
N VAL A 112 5.94 18.45 -12.75
CA VAL A 112 6.19 19.40 -11.67
C VAL A 112 4.92 19.49 -10.83
N LEU A 113 4.93 18.87 -9.65
CA LEU A 113 3.96 19.10 -8.58
C LEU A 113 4.51 20.26 -7.73
N PRO A 114 4.06 21.50 -7.95
CA PRO A 114 4.33 22.56 -7.01
C PRO A 114 3.40 22.29 -5.82
N GLY A 115 3.94 22.30 -4.60
CA GLY A 115 3.09 22.47 -3.42
C GLY A 115 2.09 23.61 -3.65
N PRO A 116 0.89 23.54 -3.04
CA PRO A 116 -0.36 24.06 -3.60
C PRO A 116 -0.20 25.47 -4.15
N LEU A 117 -0.14 25.58 -5.47
CA LEU A 117 -0.30 26.86 -6.14
C LEU A 117 -1.76 27.26 -5.95
N ALA A 118 -2.04 28.03 -4.91
CA ALA A 118 -3.39 28.49 -4.63
C ALA A 118 -3.98 29.17 -5.88
N HIS A 119 -5.01 28.53 -6.43
CA HIS A 119 -5.71 28.94 -7.64
C HIS A 119 -6.61 30.13 -7.34
N CYS A 120 -6.79 31.00 -8.33
CA CYS A 120 -7.84 32.01 -8.21
C CYS A 120 -9.21 31.34 -8.26
N ILE A 121 -10.07 31.55 -7.26
CA ILE A 121 -11.43 30.96 -7.21
C ILE A 121 -12.25 31.26 -8.47
N TYR A 122 -12.12 32.46 -9.06
CA TYR A 122 -12.92 32.84 -10.23
C TYR A 122 -12.51 32.18 -11.54
N CYS A 123 -11.20 31.99 -11.77
CA CYS A 123 -10.71 31.53 -13.06
C CYS A 123 -9.97 30.19 -12.99
N ASN A 124 -9.83 29.62 -11.80
CA ASN A 124 -9.12 28.39 -11.47
C ASN A 124 -7.69 28.31 -12.06
N LYS A 125 -7.05 29.45 -12.31
CA LYS A 125 -5.70 29.54 -12.88
C LYS A 125 -4.71 30.06 -11.84
N VAL A 126 -3.49 29.55 -11.91
CA VAL A 126 -2.37 30.06 -11.10
C VAL A 126 -1.92 31.41 -11.68
N GLY A 127 -1.87 32.44 -10.83
CA GLY A 127 -1.37 33.76 -11.25
C GLY A 127 0.14 33.76 -11.47
N ARG A 128 0.63 34.55 -12.44
CA ARG A 128 2.08 34.75 -12.68
C ARG A 128 2.78 35.14 -11.36
N ARG A 129 4.03 34.69 -11.14
CA ARG A 129 4.76 34.89 -9.87
C ARG A 129 4.80 36.35 -9.38
N ASN A 130 4.81 37.32 -10.31
CA ASN A 130 4.88 38.75 -10.00
C ASN A 130 3.52 39.47 -10.10
N ALA A 131 2.43 38.74 -10.34
CA ALA A 131 1.09 39.33 -10.41
C ALA A 131 0.56 39.61 -9.00
N VAL A 132 -0.09 40.76 -8.83
CA VAL A 132 -0.72 41.15 -7.55
C VAL A 132 -1.90 40.23 -7.27
N LYS A 133 -1.85 39.54 -6.12
CA LYS A 133 -2.88 38.64 -5.60
C LYS A 133 -3.52 39.26 -4.36
N ILE A 134 -4.81 39.02 -4.16
CA ILE A 134 -5.57 39.47 -2.98
C ILE A 134 -6.16 38.23 -2.31
N SER A 135 -5.97 38.10 -0.99
CA SER A 135 -6.49 37.00 -0.19
C SER A 135 -7.72 37.42 0.61
N CYS A 136 -8.69 36.52 0.76
CA CYS A 136 -9.80 36.71 1.70
C CYS A 136 -9.29 36.59 3.14
N SER A 137 -9.64 37.55 4.01
CA SER A 137 -9.26 37.55 5.42
C SER A 137 -9.92 36.42 6.24
N SER A 138 -11.05 35.87 5.77
CA SER A 138 -11.81 34.85 6.50
C SER A 138 -11.49 33.42 6.04
N CYS A 139 -11.50 33.14 4.74
CA CYS A 139 -11.29 31.78 4.20
C CYS A 139 -9.91 31.55 3.57
N LEU A 140 -9.04 32.58 3.55
CA LEU A 140 -7.68 32.54 2.99
C LEU A 140 -7.59 32.18 1.50
N HIS A 141 -8.72 32.10 0.78
CA HIS A 141 -8.72 31.91 -0.67
C HIS A 141 -8.09 33.09 -1.41
N ILE A 142 -7.44 32.79 -2.53
CA ILE A 142 -6.68 33.75 -3.33
C ILE A 142 -7.48 34.16 -4.56
N PHE A 143 -7.38 35.43 -4.93
CA PHE A 143 -8.02 36.01 -6.09
C PHE A 143 -7.01 36.83 -6.91
N HIS A 144 -7.11 36.78 -8.25
CA HIS A 144 -6.37 37.72 -9.09
C HIS A 144 -7.01 39.10 -9.04
N ARG A 145 -6.19 40.16 -9.02
CA ARG A 145 -6.67 41.54 -9.08
C ARG A 145 -7.62 41.79 -10.26
N THR A 146 -7.26 41.30 -11.45
CA THR A 146 -8.06 41.45 -12.67
C THR A 146 -9.38 40.67 -12.61
N CYS A 147 -9.38 39.48 -12.00
CA CYS A 147 -10.60 38.70 -11.81
C CYS A 147 -11.55 39.37 -10.81
N LEU A 148 -11.03 39.95 -9.72
CA LEU A 148 -11.85 40.74 -8.78
C LEU A 148 -12.41 42.01 -9.43
N ALA A 149 -11.58 42.75 -10.17
CA ALA A 149 -12.03 43.94 -10.89
C ALA A 149 -13.19 43.61 -11.86
N LYS A 150 -13.09 42.46 -12.57
CA LYS A 150 -14.08 42.04 -13.56
C LYS A 150 -15.34 41.42 -12.93
N HIS A 151 -15.20 40.47 -12.02
CA HIS A 151 -16.32 39.69 -11.48
C HIS A 151 -17.02 40.36 -10.29
N ALA A 152 -16.29 41.13 -9.48
CA ALA A 152 -16.85 41.85 -8.34
C ALA A 152 -17.06 43.35 -8.61
N LYS A 153 -16.88 43.81 -9.86
CA LYS A 153 -17.01 45.21 -10.29
C LYS A 153 -16.23 46.21 -9.41
N MET A 154 -15.08 45.81 -8.89
CA MET A 154 -14.27 46.64 -7.98
C MET A 154 -13.35 47.59 -8.74
N ASN A 155 -13.26 48.83 -8.27
CA ASN A 155 -12.34 49.82 -8.84
C ASN A 155 -10.91 49.67 -8.26
N ASP A 156 -9.92 50.30 -8.91
CA ASP A 156 -8.51 50.18 -8.51
C ASP A 156 -8.17 50.80 -7.15
N LYS A 157 -8.98 51.77 -6.67
CA LYS A 157 -8.82 52.38 -5.34
C LYS A 157 -9.19 51.38 -4.24
N ASP A 158 -10.30 50.67 -4.40
CA ASP A 158 -10.79 49.67 -3.45
C ASP A 158 -9.81 48.49 -3.38
N LEU A 159 -9.38 47.96 -4.52
CA LEU A 159 -8.41 46.85 -4.60
C LEU A 159 -7.07 47.20 -3.94
N ASN A 160 -6.63 48.46 -4.03
CA ASN A 160 -5.41 48.93 -3.37
C ASN A 160 -5.60 49.14 -1.86
N SER A 161 -6.78 49.60 -1.43
CA SER A 161 -7.13 49.73 -0.01
C SER A 161 -7.16 48.37 0.67
N TYR A 162 -7.87 47.41 0.09
CA TYR A 162 -7.97 46.04 0.59
C TYR A 162 -6.63 45.31 0.65
N ARG A 163 -5.76 45.54 -0.34
CA ARG A 163 -4.40 45.01 -0.32
C ARG A 163 -3.56 45.61 0.81
N LYS A 164 -3.65 46.92 1.04
CA LYS A 164 -2.87 47.60 2.09
C LYS A 164 -3.36 47.24 3.50
N LYS A 165 -4.67 47.08 3.68
CA LYS A 165 -5.31 46.81 4.98
C LYS A 165 -5.55 45.31 5.25
N ASN A 166 -5.35 44.45 4.25
CA ASN A 166 -5.58 43.00 4.29
C ASN A 166 -6.93 42.56 4.87
N ASN A 167 -7.99 43.33 4.57
CA ASN A 167 -9.33 43.19 5.16
C ASN A 167 -10.40 42.82 4.11
N PHE A 168 -10.00 42.24 2.99
CA PHE A 168 -10.93 41.80 1.96
C PHE A 168 -11.71 40.56 2.40
N GLN A 169 -13.03 40.58 2.33
CA GLN A 169 -13.88 39.39 2.47
C GLN A 169 -14.51 39.04 1.12
N CYS A 170 -14.45 37.77 0.73
CA CYS A 170 -15.06 37.31 -0.52
C CYS A 170 -16.59 37.21 -0.40
N TRP A 171 -17.29 37.20 -1.54
CA TRP A 171 -18.76 37.10 -1.59
C TRP A 171 -19.32 35.98 -0.70
N SER A 172 -18.71 34.78 -0.76
CA SER A 172 -19.14 33.63 0.05
C SER A 172 -19.01 33.86 1.55
N CYS A 173 -18.06 34.69 1.99
CA CYS A 173 -17.88 35.06 3.39
C CYS A 173 -18.68 36.30 3.80
N THR A 174 -19.18 37.10 2.84
CA THR A 174 -20.02 38.27 3.09
C THR A 174 -21.52 37.98 2.98
N LEU A 175 -21.88 36.80 2.48
CA LEU A 175 -23.28 36.36 2.49
C LEU A 175 -23.75 36.23 3.95
N PRO A 176 -24.95 36.74 4.29
CA PRO A 176 -25.56 36.41 5.58
C PRO A 176 -25.68 34.89 5.69
N ASN A 177 -25.54 34.36 6.91
CA ASN A 177 -25.69 32.93 7.16
C ASN A 177 -27.13 32.53 6.81
N LEU A 178 -27.35 32.10 5.58
CA LEU A 178 -28.61 31.53 5.10
C LEU A 178 -28.71 30.16 5.76
N ASN A 179 -29.15 30.17 7.01
CA ASN A 179 -29.52 28.96 7.71
C ASN A 179 -30.78 28.41 7.03
N ASP A 180 -30.78 27.10 6.74
CA ASP A 180 -31.85 26.36 6.04
C ASP A 180 -33.15 26.24 6.86
N SER A 181 -33.71 27.34 7.35
CA SER A 181 -34.99 27.35 8.08
C SER A 181 -36.22 27.52 7.18
N TYR A 182 -36.05 27.73 5.88
CA TYR A 182 -37.17 27.94 4.93
C TYR A 182 -37.70 26.64 4.29
N TRP A 183 -36.94 25.55 4.33
CA TRP A 183 -37.35 24.24 3.79
C TRP A 183 -37.55 23.21 4.89
N SER A 184 -38.47 23.47 5.83
CA SER A 184 -38.78 22.56 6.95
C SER A 184 -39.26 21.20 6.45
N LEU A 185 -38.32 20.30 6.17
CA LEU A 185 -38.56 18.85 6.17
C LEU A 185 -38.97 18.45 7.60
N PRO A 186 -39.84 17.44 7.76
CA PRO A 186 -40.22 16.94 9.08
C PRO A 186 -38.96 16.59 9.89
N PRO A 187 -39.03 16.68 11.24
CA PRO A 187 -37.85 16.54 12.08
C PRO A 187 -37.13 15.23 11.75
N PRO A 188 -35.78 15.25 11.67
CA PRO A 188 -35.04 14.05 11.39
C PRO A 188 -35.36 13.00 12.47
N PRO A 189 -35.46 11.71 12.11
CA PRO A 189 -35.49 10.66 13.11
C PRO A 189 -34.28 10.84 14.04
N PRO A 190 -34.43 10.47 15.33
CA PRO A 190 -33.43 10.76 16.35
C PRO A 190 -32.03 10.37 15.85
N ASN A 191 -31.09 11.31 15.98
CA ASN A 191 -29.69 11.23 15.56
C ASN A 191 -29.15 9.80 15.56
N PHE A 192 -29.13 9.15 14.39
CA PHE A 192 -28.17 8.09 14.18
C PHE A 192 -26.80 8.76 14.07
N PRO A 193 -25.84 8.42 14.96
CA PRO A 193 -24.54 9.06 14.98
C PRO A 193 -23.87 8.95 13.61
N ARG A 194 -23.71 10.09 12.92
CA ARG A 194 -23.04 10.19 11.61
C ARG A 194 -21.51 10.14 11.74
N THR A 195 -21.06 9.29 12.64
CA THR A 195 -19.73 8.75 12.77
C THR A 195 -19.94 7.28 13.10
N GLN A 196 -20.20 6.45 12.08
CA GLN A 196 -19.87 5.04 12.21
C GLN A 196 -18.35 4.98 12.32
N ILE A 197 -17.87 5.11 13.56
CA ILE A 197 -16.54 4.65 13.95
C ILE A 197 -16.68 3.14 13.86
N PHE A 198 -16.50 2.59 12.66
CA PHE A 198 -16.42 1.15 12.49
C PHE A 198 -15.34 0.66 13.47
N PRO A 199 -15.61 -0.42 14.24
CA PRO A 199 -14.71 -0.85 15.28
C PRO A 199 -13.33 -1.11 14.67
N ARG A 200 -12.33 -0.46 15.28
CA ARG A 200 -10.93 -0.67 14.96
C ARG A 200 -10.65 -2.17 15.09
N ARG A 201 -10.08 -2.80 14.06
CA ARG A 201 -9.73 -4.24 14.01
C ARG A 201 -9.39 -4.78 15.40
N ALA A 202 -10.24 -5.69 15.89
CA ALA A 202 -10.19 -6.18 17.27
C ALA A 202 -8.85 -6.86 17.59
N ASP A 203 -8.28 -7.58 16.61
CA ASP A 203 -6.98 -8.23 16.74
C ASP A 203 -6.08 -7.96 15.53
N LYS A 204 -4.97 -7.26 15.74
CA LYS A 204 -3.96 -7.00 14.70
C LYS A 204 -3.17 -8.26 14.31
N ASN A 205 -3.29 -9.33 15.09
CA ASN A 205 -2.57 -10.59 14.93
C ASN A 205 -3.42 -11.71 14.33
N ALA A 206 -4.67 -11.44 13.90
CA ALA A 206 -5.50 -12.43 13.22
C ALA A 206 -6.21 -11.83 12.00
N ILE A 207 -6.41 -12.63 10.95
CA ILE A 207 -7.20 -12.25 9.78
C ILE A 207 -8.57 -12.90 9.90
N SER A 208 -9.63 -12.10 9.87
CA SER A 208 -11.01 -12.59 9.98
C SER A 208 -11.66 -12.78 8.62
N PHE A 209 -12.30 -13.93 8.46
CA PHE A 209 -13.14 -14.26 7.32
C PHE A 209 -14.61 -14.31 7.76
N LEU A 210 -15.51 -13.89 6.88
CA LEU A 210 -16.95 -14.05 7.03
C LEU A 210 -17.56 -14.42 5.68
N THR A 211 -18.31 -15.51 5.60
CA THR A 211 -19.09 -15.86 4.40
C THR A 211 -20.57 -15.96 4.74
N PHE A 212 -21.44 -15.41 3.90
CA PHE A 212 -22.88 -15.53 4.07
C PHE A 212 -23.64 -15.45 2.75
N ASN A 213 -24.76 -16.17 2.66
CA ASN A 213 -25.72 -16.02 1.58
C ASN A 213 -26.68 -14.87 1.91
N ALA A 214 -26.63 -13.79 1.12
CA ALA A 214 -27.42 -12.59 1.37
C ALA A 214 -28.87 -12.68 0.88
N ARG A 215 -29.16 -13.52 -0.12
CA ARG A 215 -30.43 -13.53 -0.87
C ARG A 215 -30.94 -12.12 -1.23
N SER A 216 -30.11 -11.31 -1.88
CA SER A 216 -30.29 -9.86 -2.13
C SER A 216 -29.62 -8.94 -1.12
N LEU A 217 -28.53 -8.30 -1.57
CA LEU A 217 -27.88 -7.19 -0.87
C LEU A 217 -28.65 -5.85 -1.04
N LYS A 218 -29.48 -5.72 -2.07
CA LYS A 218 -30.25 -4.49 -2.33
C LYS A 218 -31.60 -4.43 -1.61
N ASP A 219 -31.95 -5.47 -0.87
CA ASP A 219 -33.19 -5.50 -0.10
C ASP A 219 -33.08 -4.53 1.09
N ARG A 220 -33.91 -3.47 1.05
CA ARG A 220 -33.91 -2.42 2.07
C ARG A 220 -34.31 -2.93 3.45
N ASN A 221 -35.08 -4.01 3.53
CA ASN A 221 -35.50 -4.58 4.80
C ASN A 221 -34.33 -5.26 5.53
N LYS A 222 -33.32 -5.72 4.79
CA LYS A 222 -32.14 -6.41 5.32
C LYS A 222 -30.90 -5.52 5.41
N ALA A 223 -30.95 -4.30 4.88
CA ALA A 223 -29.80 -3.40 4.86
C ALA A 223 -29.26 -3.14 6.27
N ALA A 224 -30.15 -2.97 7.26
CA ALA A 224 -29.76 -2.79 8.66
C ALA A 224 -29.08 -4.06 9.23
N ASP A 225 -29.61 -5.24 8.92
CA ASP A 225 -29.06 -6.51 9.39
C ASP A 225 -27.70 -6.82 8.77
N ILE A 226 -27.51 -6.50 7.48
CA ILE A 226 -26.22 -6.61 6.79
C ILE A 226 -25.19 -5.69 7.43
N ILE A 227 -25.56 -4.43 7.68
CA ILE A 227 -24.67 -3.47 8.34
C ILE A 227 -24.34 -3.95 9.75
N ALA A 228 -25.33 -4.41 10.52
CA ALA A 228 -25.11 -4.94 11.85
C ALA A 228 -24.18 -6.16 11.83
N LEU A 229 -24.36 -7.11 10.90
CA LEU A 229 -23.49 -8.28 10.75
C LEU A 229 -22.03 -7.87 10.47
N LEU A 230 -21.82 -6.92 9.55
CA LEU A 230 -20.50 -6.41 9.21
C LEU A 230 -19.88 -5.58 10.35
N ASP A 231 -20.67 -4.81 11.08
CA ASP A 231 -20.22 -4.00 12.21
C ASP A 231 -19.85 -4.87 13.42
N THR A 232 -20.68 -5.88 13.72
CA THR A 232 -20.47 -6.81 14.83
C THR A 232 -19.24 -7.69 14.63
N HIS A 233 -19.03 -8.22 13.43
CA HIS A 233 -17.92 -9.14 13.17
C HIS A 233 -16.68 -8.47 12.59
N ALA A 234 -16.82 -7.28 11.99
CA ALA A 234 -15.74 -6.50 11.38
C ALA A 234 -14.75 -7.35 10.55
N PRO A 235 -15.21 -8.13 9.57
CA PRO A 235 -14.36 -9.07 8.85
C PRO A 235 -13.28 -8.36 8.03
N ASP A 236 -12.10 -8.96 7.93
CA ASP A 236 -11.05 -8.51 7.02
C ASP A 236 -11.32 -8.95 5.57
N ILE A 237 -11.93 -10.13 5.42
CA ILE A 237 -12.34 -10.72 4.15
C ILE A 237 -13.78 -11.20 4.30
N CYS A 238 -14.66 -10.75 3.41
CA CYS A 238 -16.05 -11.15 3.40
C CYS A 238 -16.47 -11.69 2.04
N ALA A 239 -16.98 -12.91 2.01
CA ALA A 239 -17.59 -13.53 0.83
C ALA A 239 -19.11 -13.44 0.92
N VAL A 240 -19.75 -12.98 -0.14
CA VAL A 240 -21.20 -12.86 -0.20
C VAL A 240 -21.72 -13.56 -1.44
N ASN A 241 -22.62 -14.51 -1.23
CA ASN A 241 -23.34 -15.20 -2.30
C ASN A 241 -24.77 -14.67 -2.43
N GLU A 242 -25.36 -14.90 -3.61
CA GLU A 242 -26.71 -14.40 -3.93
C GLU A 242 -26.85 -12.90 -3.69
N THR A 243 -25.91 -12.14 -4.26
CA THR A 243 -25.89 -10.67 -4.12
C THR A 243 -27.10 -10.01 -4.78
N TRP A 244 -27.59 -10.58 -5.89
CA TRP A 244 -28.71 -10.09 -6.71
C TRP A 244 -28.51 -8.65 -7.22
N LEU A 245 -27.25 -8.25 -7.32
CA LEU A 245 -26.82 -6.97 -7.85
C LEU A 245 -26.82 -7.01 -9.37
N ALA A 246 -26.92 -5.82 -9.95
CA ALA A 246 -26.76 -5.58 -11.37
C ALA A 246 -25.56 -4.64 -11.58
N PRO A 247 -24.95 -4.64 -12.79
CA PRO A 247 -23.73 -3.87 -13.06
C PRO A 247 -23.85 -2.35 -12.82
N ASP A 248 -25.07 -1.83 -12.84
CA ASP A 248 -25.40 -0.42 -12.59
C ASP A 248 -25.40 -0.03 -11.10
N VAL A 249 -25.52 -1.00 -10.19
CA VAL A 249 -25.47 -0.75 -8.74
C VAL A 249 -24.03 -0.52 -8.30
N HIS A 250 -23.73 0.62 -7.69
CA HIS A 250 -22.39 0.92 -7.22
C HIS A 250 -22.03 0.13 -5.95
N ASN A 251 -20.79 -0.33 -5.85
CA ASN A 251 -20.33 -1.18 -4.72
C ASN A 251 -20.63 -0.58 -3.35
N HIS A 252 -20.47 0.74 -3.22
CA HIS A 252 -20.63 1.45 -1.94
C HIS A 252 -22.08 1.88 -1.65
N GLU A 253 -23.05 1.46 -2.46
CA GLU A 253 -24.47 1.59 -2.12
C GLU A 253 -24.92 0.50 -1.15
N VAL A 254 -24.27 -0.67 -1.21
CA VAL A 254 -24.67 -1.88 -0.46
C VAL A 254 -23.63 -2.35 0.54
N LEU A 255 -22.36 -1.91 0.41
CA LEU A 255 -21.27 -2.29 1.31
C LEU A 255 -20.49 -1.07 1.81
N PRO A 256 -19.88 -1.15 3.01
CA PRO A 256 -19.04 -0.09 3.55
C PRO A 256 -17.90 0.30 2.60
N ARG A 257 -17.50 1.58 2.63
CA ARG A 257 -16.40 2.14 1.81
C ARG A 257 -15.01 1.60 2.15
N GLU A 258 -14.91 0.87 3.25
CA GLU A 258 -13.65 0.37 3.78
C GLU A 258 -13.17 -0.91 3.09
N TYR A 259 -13.99 -1.48 2.20
CA TYR A 259 -13.68 -2.68 1.44
C TYR A 259 -13.36 -2.36 -0.02
N VAL A 260 -12.37 -3.06 -0.56
CA VAL A 260 -12.22 -3.27 -1.99
C VAL A 260 -13.18 -4.40 -2.37
N VAL A 261 -14.12 -4.10 -3.26
CA VAL A 261 -15.15 -5.05 -3.67
C VAL A 261 -14.80 -5.64 -5.03
N LEU A 262 -14.63 -6.96 -5.07
CA LEU A 262 -14.44 -7.77 -6.26
C LEU A 262 -15.70 -8.60 -6.46
N ARG A 263 -16.46 -8.39 -7.52
CA ARG A 263 -17.75 -9.08 -7.70
C ARG A 263 -17.98 -9.54 -9.12
N LYS A 264 -18.85 -10.54 -9.25
CA LYS A 264 -19.35 -11.05 -10.51
C LYS A 264 -20.87 -11.13 -10.43
N ASP A 265 -21.53 -10.21 -11.12
CA ASP A 265 -22.99 -10.11 -11.16
C ASP A 265 -23.54 -11.10 -12.19
N ARG A 266 -24.66 -11.76 -11.88
CA ARG A 266 -25.32 -12.65 -12.84
C ARG A 266 -26.05 -11.82 -13.90
N LEU A 267 -25.67 -12.00 -15.16
CA LEU A 267 -26.31 -11.35 -16.30
C LEU A 267 -27.43 -12.25 -16.86
N GLY A 268 -28.57 -11.66 -17.24
CA GLY A 268 -29.53 -12.31 -18.15
C GLY A 268 -30.60 -13.24 -17.55
N GLY A 269 -31.21 -12.93 -16.41
CA GLY A 269 -32.36 -13.68 -15.85
C GLY A 269 -33.66 -12.87 -15.81
N ARG A 270 -34.83 -13.54 -15.84
CA ARG A 270 -36.16 -12.92 -15.58
C ARG A 270 -36.26 -12.32 -14.18
N ARG A 271 -35.38 -12.73 -13.25
CA ARG A 271 -35.21 -12.17 -11.92
C ARG A 271 -33.71 -11.98 -11.66
N PRO A 272 -33.28 -10.90 -11.00
CA PRO A 272 -31.90 -10.74 -10.55
C PRO A 272 -31.69 -11.68 -9.36
N ALA A 273 -31.30 -12.93 -9.62
CA ALA A 273 -31.00 -13.93 -8.60
C ALA A 273 -29.65 -14.58 -8.92
N GLY A 274 -28.80 -14.76 -7.91
CA GLY A 274 -27.40 -15.20 -8.06
C GLY A 274 -26.39 -14.07 -7.85
N GLY A 275 -25.20 -14.23 -8.43
CA GLY A 275 -24.07 -13.31 -8.25
C GLY A 275 -23.25 -13.60 -6.99
N VAL A 276 -21.95 -13.28 -7.08
CA VAL A 276 -20.96 -13.54 -6.04
C VAL A 276 -20.04 -12.34 -5.83
N LEU A 277 -19.51 -12.19 -4.62
CA LEU A 277 -18.73 -11.04 -4.23
C LEU A 277 -17.70 -11.39 -3.15
N LEU A 278 -16.51 -10.82 -3.27
CA LEU A 278 -15.48 -10.71 -2.25
C LEU A 278 -15.27 -9.24 -1.86
N ALA A 279 -15.53 -8.91 -0.59
CA ALA A 279 -15.21 -7.63 0.02
C ALA A 279 -13.95 -7.81 0.89
N ILE A 280 -12.85 -7.14 0.52
CA ILE A 280 -11.54 -7.35 1.16
C ILE A 280 -10.97 -6.02 1.64
N ARG A 281 -10.40 -6.00 2.84
CA ARG A 281 -9.74 -4.80 3.38
C ARG A 281 -8.54 -4.39 2.52
N PRO A 282 -8.37 -3.10 2.19
CA PRO A 282 -7.29 -2.61 1.32
C PRO A 282 -5.87 -2.99 1.79
N PHE A 283 -5.64 -3.14 3.09
CA PHE A 283 -4.32 -3.49 3.63
C PHE A 283 -3.86 -4.90 3.22
N LEU A 284 -4.79 -5.77 2.83
CA LEU A 284 -4.51 -7.10 2.29
C LEU A 284 -4.10 -7.09 0.81
N GLN A 285 -4.02 -5.91 0.19
CA GLN A 285 -3.60 -5.72 -1.20
C GLN A 285 -4.31 -6.67 -2.18
N PRO A 286 -5.67 -6.71 -2.18
CA PRO A 286 -6.40 -7.64 -3.01
C PRO A 286 -6.16 -7.39 -4.50
N LYS A 287 -5.89 -8.46 -5.25
CA LYS A 287 -5.78 -8.45 -6.71
C LYS A 287 -6.67 -9.54 -7.28
N ARG A 288 -7.70 -9.15 -8.03
CA ARG A 288 -8.60 -10.10 -8.72
C ARG A 288 -7.83 -10.92 -9.76
N LEU A 289 -8.20 -12.19 -9.88
CA LEU A 289 -7.63 -13.16 -10.82
C LEU A 289 -8.73 -13.65 -11.77
N GLU A 290 -9.22 -12.75 -12.63
CA GLU A 290 -10.34 -13.01 -13.54
C GLU A 290 -10.10 -14.21 -14.47
N GLN A 291 -8.83 -14.48 -14.81
CA GLN A 291 -8.44 -15.62 -15.63
C GLN A 291 -8.78 -16.98 -15.00
N LEU A 292 -9.04 -17.04 -13.69
CA LEU A 292 -9.42 -18.27 -12.99
C LEU A 292 -10.94 -18.48 -12.94
N GLU A 293 -11.74 -17.47 -13.27
CA GLU A 293 -13.20 -17.49 -13.02
C GLU A 293 -14.01 -18.11 -14.17
N GLY A 294 -13.53 -17.98 -15.41
CA GLY A 294 -14.26 -18.42 -16.61
C GLY A 294 -15.71 -17.91 -16.66
N CYS A 295 -16.66 -18.79 -17.01
CA CYS A 295 -18.10 -18.49 -16.99
C CYS A 295 -18.78 -18.80 -15.63
N ALA A 296 -18.03 -19.29 -14.65
CA ALA A 296 -18.59 -19.73 -13.38
C ALA A 296 -18.96 -18.57 -12.45
N GLU A 297 -19.90 -18.80 -11.54
CA GLU A 297 -20.20 -17.86 -10.45
C GLU A 297 -19.22 -18.04 -9.30
N VAL A 298 -18.02 -17.54 -9.56
CA VAL A 298 -16.91 -17.54 -8.62
C VAL A 298 -16.06 -16.29 -8.86
N VAL A 299 -15.50 -15.74 -7.79
CA VAL A 299 -14.50 -14.68 -7.84
C VAL A 299 -13.26 -15.17 -7.12
N TRP A 300 -12.11 -15.06 -7.77
CA TRP A 300 -10.81 -15.40 -7.19
C TRP A 300 -9.97 -14.14 -7.01
N ALA A 301 -9.26 -14.06 -5.89
CA ALA A 301 -8.35 -12.98 -5.60
C ALA A 301 -7.07 -13.49 -4.95
N GLN A 302 -5.96 -12.87 -5.31
CA GLN A 302 -4.75 -12.91 -4.52
C GLN A 302 -4.85 -11.88 -3.40
N ILE A 303 -4.44 -12.24 -2.20
CA ILE A 303 -4.20 -11.31 -1.09
C ILE A 303 -2.78 -11.48 -0.54
N ARG A 304 -2.31 -10.48 0.20
CA ARG A 304 -1.05 -10.53 0.94
C ARG A 304 -1.31 -10.41 2.44
N VAL A 305 -0.74 -11.35 3.18
CA VAL A 305 -0.78 -11.40 4.63
C VAL A 305 0.66 -11.52 5.12
N ASN A 306 1.21 -10.44 5.65
CA ASN A 306 2.66 -10.32 5.91
C ASN A 306 3.47 -10.62 4.63
N GLU A 307 4.36 -11.61 4.67
CA GLU A 307 5.14 -12.08 3.51
C GLU A 307 4.42 -13.18 2.73
N LEU A 308 3.28 -13.70 3.22
CA LEU A 308 2.53 -14.74 2.52
C LEU A 308 1.65 -14.16 1.43
N LYS A 309 1.56 -14.90 0.34
CA LYS A 309 0.64 -14.70 -0.76
C LYS A 309 -0.42 -15.79 -0.73
N LEU A 310 -1.67 -15.42 -0.46
CA LEU A 310 -2.79 -16.37 -0.33
C LEU A 310 -3.76 -16.22 -1.49
N LEU A 311 -4.34 -17.34 -1.92
CA LEU A 311 -5.44 -17.38 -2.87
C LEU A 311 -6.77 -17.43 -2.09
N VAL A 312 -7.71 -16.54 -2.39
CA VAL A 312 -9.03 -16.53 -1.76
C VAL A 312 -10.12 -16.52 -2.83
N GLY A 313 -11.13 -17.37 -2.66
CA GLY A 313 -12.25 -17.53 -3.57
C GLY A 313 -13.61 -17.40 -2.88
N SER A 314 -14.55 -16.72 -3.54
CA SER A 314 -15.98 -16.82 -3.22
C SER A 314 -16.67 -17.54 -4.36
N GLY A 315 -17.23 -18.72 -4.08
CA GLY A 315 -17.95 -19.54 -5.05
C GLY A 315 -19.42 -19.68 -4.69
N TYR A 316 -20.28 -19.80 -5.71
CA TYR A 316 -21.69 -20.15 -5.53
C TYR A 316 -22.10 -21.23 -6.51
N ARG A 317 -22.79 -22.26 -6.01
CA ARG A 317 -23.49 -23.23 -6.84
C ARG A 317 -24.97 -23.23 -6.53
N ARG A 318 -25.79 -22.95 -7.54
CA ARG A 318 -27.26 -23.01 -7.44
C ARG A 318 -27.75 -24.45 -7.16
N PRO A 319 -28.85 -24.65 -6.41
CA PRO A 319 -29.31 -25.98 -6.01
C PRO A 319 -29.64 -26.90 -7.19
N ASN A 320 -30.30 -26.36 -8.23
CA ASN A 320 -30.67 -27.08 -9.46
C ASN A 320 -29.76 -26.68 -10.63
N ALA A 321 -28.45 -26.79 -10.42
CA ALA A 321 -27.45 -26.55 -11.46
C ALA A 321 -27.54 -27.59 -12.57
N ASP A 322 -27.52 -27.14 -13.83
CA ASP A 322 -27.34 -28.03 -14.98
C ASP A 322 -25.87 -28.44 -15.11
N ASP A 323 -25.61 -29.43 -15.97
CA ASP A 323 -24.27 -29.97 -16.17
C ASP A 323 -23.29 -28.92 -16.68
N ASP A 324 -23.72 -28.01 -17.55
CA ASP A 324 -22.85 -26.95 -18.08
C ASP A 324 -22.42 -25.97 -17.00
N TYR A 325 -23.32 -25.60 -16.08
CA TYR A 325 -22.99 -24.79 -14.93
C TYR A 325 -22.05 -25.51 -13.96
N ASN A 326 -22.29 -26.79 -13.69
CA ASN A 326 -21.40 -27.59 -12.84
C ASN A 326 -20.01 -27.70 -13.48
N LYS A 327 -19.91 -27.97 -14.79
CA LYS A 327 -18.65 -28.00 -15.54
C LYS A 327 -17.92 -26.66 -15.51
N ALA A 328 -18.64 -25.54 -15.63
CA ALA A 328 -18.03 -24.21 -15.55
C ALA A 328 -17.37 -23.98 -14.19
N LEU A 329 -18.05 -24.32 -13.08
CA LEU A 329 -17.48 -24.22 -11.74
C LEU A 329 -16.28 -25.15 -11.55
N MET A 330 -16.41 -26.41 -11.99
CA MET A 330 -15.31 -27.39 -11.93
C MET A 330 -14.09 -26.90 -12.71
N HIS A 331 -14.30 -26.36 -13.91
CA HIS A 331 -13.23 -25.77 -14.71
C HIS A 331 -12.53 -24.61 -14.00
N SER A 332 -13.26 -23.77 -13.27
CA SER A 332 -12.66 -22.73 -12.43
C SER A 332 -11.80 -23.30 -11.31
N LEU A 333 -12.24 -24.40 -10.67
CA LEU A 333 -11.45 -25.11 -9.66
C LEU A 333 -10.18 -25.70 -10.28
N ASP A 334 -10.26 -26.29 -11.47
CA ASP A 334 -9.09 -26.83 -12.18
C ASP A 334 -8.06 -25.73 -12.51
N LEU A 335 -8.53 -24.56 -12.97
CA LEU A 335 -7.68 -23.41 -13.23
C LEU A 335 -7.01 -22.90 -11.94
N ALA A 336 -7.76 -22.85 -10.83
CA ALA A 336 -7.21 -22.48 -9.53
C ALA A 336 -6.18 -23.51 -9.04
N ALA A 337 -6.45 -24.80 -9.22
CA ALA A 337 -5.54 -25.90 -8.89
C ALA A 337 -4.23 -25.79 -9.68
N ALA A 338 -4.30 -25.45 -10.98
CA ALA A 338 -3.13 -25.30 -11.84
C ALA A 338 -2.18 -24.17 -11.43
N VAL A 339 -2.65 -23.18 -10.67
CA VAL A 339 -1.82 -22.06 -10.19
C VAL A 339 -1.55 -22.11 -8.70
N LYS A 340 -2.07 -23.10 -7.96
CA LYS A 340 -2.07 -23.12 -6.49
C LYS A 340 -0.66 -23.05 -5.90
N ASP A 341 0.31 -23.69 -6.55
CA ASP A 341 1.71 -23.72 -6.10
C ASP A 341 2.41 -22.35 -6.16
N ASN A 342 1.78 -21.34 -6.76
CA ASN A 342 2.24 -19.95 -6.72
C ASN A 342 1.81 -19.20 -5.44
N PHE A 343 1.09 -19.86 -4.54
CA PHE A 343 0.52 -19.31 -3.31
C PHE A 343 0.97 -20.15 -2.11
N ASP A 344 1.07 -19.52 -0.95
CA ASP A 344 1.46 -20.18 0.30
C ASP A 344 0.28 -20.89 0.98
N GLY A 345 -0.93 -20.71 0.45
CA GLY A 345 -2.17 -21.29 0.94
C GLY A 345 -3.39 -20.70 0.23
N SER A 346 -4.47 -21.47 0.26
CA SER A 346 -5.68 -21.22 -0.50
C SER A 346 -6.93 -21.39 0.36
N PHE A 347 -7.93 -20.55 0.12
CA PHE A 347 -9.21 -20.56 0.79
C PHE A 347 -10.33 -20.43 -0.24
N LEU A 348 -11.37 -21.26 -0.12
CA LEU A 348 -12.58 -21.16 -0.93
C LEU A 348 -13.79 -21.20 0.00
N MET A 349 -14.72 -20.26 -0.17
CA MET A 349 -15.90 -20.17 0.67
C MET A 349 -17.15 -19.78 -0.09
N GLY A 350 -18.30 -20.18 0.44
CA GLY A 350 -19.61 -19.81 -0.08
C GLY A 350 -20.61 -20.96 -0.12
N ASP A 351 -21.80 -20.68 -0.65
CA ASP A 351 -22.91 -21.62 -0.74
C ASP A 351 -22.81 -22.50 -2.00
N PHE A 352 -22.51 -23.79 -1.81
CA PHE A 352 -22.42 -24.75 -2.92
C PHE A 352 -23.70 -25.58 -3.13
N ASN A 353 -24.70 -25.45 -2.24
CA ASN A 353 -25.92 -26.26 -2.26
C ASN A 353 -25.65 -27.77 -2.51
N LEU A 354 -24.60 -28.33 -1.90
CA LEU A 354 -24.24 -29.75 -2.01
C LEU A 354 -24.80 -30.51 -0.80
N ASP A 355 -25.52 -31.60 -1.06
CA ASP A 355 -26.03 -32.50 -0.01
C ASP A 355 -24.96 -33.53 0.35
N VAL A 356 -24.05 -33.12 1.23
CA VAL A 356 -22.94 -33.93 1.74
C VAL A 356 -22.97 -33.92 3.27
N CYS A 357 -22.79 -35.09 3.88
CA CYS A 357 -22.52 -35.17 5.31
C CYS A 357 -21.01 -34.98 5.53
N TRP A 358 -20.61 -33.76 5.87
CA TRP A 358 -19.20 -33.41 6.05
C TRP A 358 -18.60 -33.95 7.36
N GLU A 359 -19.45 -34.38 8.31
CA GLU A 359 -19.01 -34.94 9.60
C GLU A 359 -18.45 -36.37 9.49
N SER A 360 -18.79 -37.11 8.43
CA SER A 360 -18.26 -38.45 8.23
C SER A 360 -16.88 -38.42 7.57
N THR A 361 -16.05 -39.44 7.85
CA THR A 361 -14.74 -39.60 7.21
C THR A 361 -14.67 -40.97 6.52
N PRO A 362 -14.66 -41.05 5.18
CA PRO A 362 -14.81 -39.94 4.22
C PRO A 362 -16.22 -39.29 4.26
N PRO A 363 -16.39 -38.08 3.68
CA PRO A 363 -17.68 -37.41 3.60
C PRO A 363 -18.73 -38.29 2.90
N LEU A 364 -19.93 -38.39 3.47
CA LEU A 364 -21.00 -39.19 2.90
C LEU A 364 -21.72 -38.37 1.84
N VAL A 365 -21.53 -38.78 0.60
CA VAL A 365 -22.11 -38.13 -0.57
C VAL A 365 -23.44 -38.79 -0.93
N ARG A 366 -24.46 -37.98 -1.25
CA ARG A 366 -25.81 -38.47 -1.59
C ARG A 366 -26.19 -38.30 -3.06
N ALA A 367 -25.34 -37.67 -3.87
CA ALA A 367 -25.58 -37.44 -5.30
C ALA A 367 -24.25 -37.45 -6.10
N PRO A 368 -24.22 -38.00 -7.32
CA PRO A 368 -23.00 -38.05 -8.14
C PRO A 368 -22.37 -36.68 -8.40
N VAL A 369 -23.19 -35.64 -8.57
CA VAL A 369 -22.68 -34.26 -8.72
C VAL A 369 -21.86 -33.82 -7.51
N ALA A 370 -22.27 -34.20 -6.30
CA ALA A 370 -21.56 -33.84 -5.09
C ALA A 370 -20.25 -34.62 -4.94
N GLU A 371 -20.18 -35.84 -5.48
CA GLU A 371 -18.96 -36.66 -5.51
C GLU A 371 -17.88 -35.96 -6.34
N ASN A 372 -18.25 -35.50 -7.54
CA ASN A 372 -17.35 -34.75 -8.42
C ASN A 372 -16.77 -33.49 -7.73
N PHE A 373 -17.60 -32.75 -6.99
CA PHE A 373 -17.13 -31.57 -6.26
C PHE A 373 -16.24 -31.93 -5.07
N VAL A 374 -16.58 -32.97 -4.31
CA VAL A 374 -15.75 -33.46 -3.20
C VAL A 374 -14.38 -33.90 -3.72
N ASP A 375 -14.32 -34.61 -4.85
CA ASP A 375 -13.07 -35.02 -5.49
C ASP A 375 -12.27 -33.82 -6.00
N ALA A 376 -12.92 -32.81 -6.58
CA ALA A 376 -12.26 -31.57 -6.99
C ALA A 376 -11.70 -30.77 -5.80
N PHE A 377 -12.42 -30.71 -4.69
CA PHE A 377 -11.90 -30.10 -3.47
C PHE A 377 -10.69 -30.89 -2.95
N ALA A 378 -10.77 -32.22 -2.94
CA ALA A 378 -9.66 -33.08 -2.54
C ALA A 378 -8.42 -32.92 -3.46
N SER A 379 -8.61 -32.76 -4.77
CA SER A 379 -7.50 -32.56 -5.72
C SER A 379 -6.78 -31.22 -5.51
N MET A 380 -7.52 -30.20 -5.06
CA MET A 380 -6.92 -28.94 -4.61
C MET A 380 -6.17 -29.08 -3.27
N GLY A 381 -6.42 -30.15 -2.52
CA GLY A 381 -5.92 -30.35 -1.16
C GLY A 381 -6.82 -29.73 -0.10
N PHE A 382 -8.04 -29.32 -0.46
CA PHE A 382 -8.96 -28.66 0.45
C PHE A 382 -9.56 -29.62 1.47
N SER A 383 -9.54 -29.18 2.72
CA SER A 383 -10.36 -29.71 3.80
C SER A 383 -11.51 -28.74 4.10
N GLN A 384 -12.71 -29.27 4.27
CA GLN A 384 -13.87 -28.51 4.72
C GLN A 384 -13.82 -28.33 6.24
N LEU A 385 -13.90 -27.09 6.72
CA LEU A 385 -13.63 -26.74 8.12
C LEU A 385 -14.87 -26.43 8.95
N ILE A 386 -16.06 -26.60 8.37
CA ILE A 386 -17.35 -26.34 9.02
C ILE A 386 -18.03 -27.67 9.35
N ASN A 387 -18.30 -27.86 10.65
CA ASN A 387 -18.90 -29.06 11.22
C ASN A 387 -20.29 -28.79 11.81
N SER A 388 -20.94 -27.70 11.39
CA SER A 388 -22.27 -27.34 11.88
C SER A 388 -23.17 -27.00 10.70
N PRO A 389 -24.48 -27.25 10.81
CA PRO A 389 -25.44 -26.86 9.79
C PRO A 389 -25.42 -25.35 9.58
N THR A 390 -25.49 -24.93 8.33
CA THR A 390 -25.53 -23.52 7.93
C THR A 390 -26.88 -23.12 7.35
N ARG A 391 -27.77 -24.10 7.17
CA ARG A 391 -29.17 -23.87 6.83
C ARG A 391 -30.06 -24.86 7.55
N THR A 392 -30.88 -24.35 8.46
CA THR A 392 -31.85 -25.14 9.21
C THR A 392 -33.26 -24.71 8.81
N THR A 393 -34.08 -25.67 8.38
CA THR A 393 -35.51 -25.51 8.11
C THR A 393 -36.31 -26.35 9.11
N ALA A 394 -37.64 -26.27 9.05
CA ALA A 394 -38.51 -27.10 9.90
C ALA A 394 -38.27 -28.61 9.75
N THR A 395 -37.72 -29.05 8.61
CA THR A 395 -37.60 -30.48 8.27
C THR A 395 -36.16 -30.93 7.98
N THR A 396 -35.22 -30.01 7.76
CA THR A 396 -33.85 -30.35 7.35
C THR A 396 -32.83 -29.45 8.02
N SER A 397 -31.68 -30.03 8.37
CA SER A 397 -30.50 -29.29 8.82
C SER A 397 -29.32 -29.69 7.94
N LYS A 398 -28.76 -28.74 7.17
CA LYS A 398 -27.72 -29.02 6.17
C LYS A 398 -26.57 -28.00 6.26
N THR A 399 -25.36 -28.46 5.97
CA THR A 399 -24.18 -27.61 5.78
C THR A 399 -23.97 -27.36 4.29
N LEU A 400 -24.47 -26.23 3.80
CA LEU A 400 -24.44 -25.84 2.38
C LEU A 400 -23.37 -24.77 2.11
N ASP A 401 -23.22 -23.84 3.04
CA ASP A 401 -22.16 -22.84 3.08
C ASP A 401 -20.85 -23.47 3.58
N LEU A 402 -19.84 -23.48 2.71
CA LEU A 402 -18.56 -24.16 2.95
C LEU A 402 -17.44 -23.16 3.26
N PHE A 403 -16.44 -23.61 4.01
CA PHE A 403 -15.18 -22.92 4.24
C PHE A 403 -14.04 -23.93 4.09
N LEU A 404 -13.43 -23.92 2.92
CA LEU A 404 -12.47 -24.88 2.44
C LEU A 404 -11.05 -24.28 2.49
N SER A 405 -10.06 -25.06 2.92
CA SER A 405 -8.66 -24.63 2.87
C SER A 405 -7.69 -25.80 2.74
N ASP A 406 -6.57 -25.58 2.05
CA ASP A 406 -5.43 -26.52 1.93
C ASP A 406 -4.40 -26.32 3.06
N VAL A 407 -4.62 -25.30 3.90
CA VAL A 407 -3.81 -24.99 5.07
C VAL A 407 -4.69 -24.93 6.33
N PRO A 408 -5.41 -26.02 6.67
CA PRO A 408 -6.31 -26.02 7.83
C PRO A 408 -5.59 -25.69 9.15
N ALA A 409 -4.30 -26.02 9.26
CA ALA A 409 -3.49 -25.80 10.47
C ALA A 409 -3.31 -24.31 10.85
N ILE A 410 -3.49 -23.37 9.92
CA ILE A 410 -3.40 -21.93 10.22
C ILE A 410 -4.75 -21.33 10.61
N VAL A 411 -5.86 -22.05 10.38
CA VAL A 411 -7.19 -21.63 10.81
C VAL A 411 -7.35 -21.96 12.29
N ALA A 412 -7.45 -20.92 13.12
CA ALA A 412 -7.52 -21.04 14.57
C ALA A 412 -8.92 -21.45 15.04
N THR A 413 -9.96 -20.83 14.46
CA THR A 413 -11.36 -21.15 14.79
C THR A 413 -12.26 -20.98 13.57
N THR A 414 -13.32 -21.79 13.54
CA THR A 414 -14.49 -21.66 12.67
C THR A 414 -15.75 -21.64 13.53
N GLU A 415 -16.70 -20.79 13.19
CA GLU A 415 -17.94 -20.57 13.95
C GLU A 415 -19.09 -20.32 12.98
N VAL A 416 -20.23 -20.97 13.21
CA VAL A 416 -21.49 -20.63 12.53
C VAL A 416 -22.22 -19.59 13.40
N VAL A 417 -22.54 -18.45 12.80
CA VAL A 417 -23.19 -17.31 13.45
C VAL A 417 -24.48 -16.94 12.71
N PRO A 418 -25.46 -16.29 13.35
CA PRO A 418 -26.68 -15.89 12.67
C PRO A 418 -26.39 -15.06 11.41
N GLY A 419 -27.00 -15.46 10.29
CA GLY A 419 -26.88 -14.73 9.03
C GLY A 419 -27.95 -13.64 8.86
N VAL A 420 -28.10 -13.20 7.61
CA VAL A 420 -29.11 -12.17 7.21
C VAL A 420 -30.23 -12.76 6.36
N SER A 421 -30.25 -14.07 6.19
CA SER A 421 -31.26 -14.80 5.43
C SER A 421 -31.65 -16.07 6.18
N ASP A 422 -32.31 -17.03 5.51
CA ASP A 422 -32.52 -18.38 6.07
C ASP A 422 -31.23 -19.22 6.09
N HIS A 423 -30.10 -18.65 5.70
CA HIS A 423 -28.77 -19.22 5.89
C HIS A 423 -28.07 -18.50 7.05
N ASP A 424 -27.42 -19.28 7.90
CA ASP A 424 -26.46 -18.80 8.87
C ASP A 424 -25.14 -18.42 8.18
N ALA A 425 -24.44 -17.44 8.74
CA ALA A 425 -23.13 -17.02 8.27
C ALA A 425 -22.04 -17.92 8.89
N VAL A 426 -20.91 -18.02 8.19
CA VAL A 426 -19.73 -18.74 8.66
C VAL A 426 -18.60 -17.74 8.88
N LYS A 427 -18.05 -17.75 10.08
CA LYS A 427 -16.91 -16.93 10.48
C LYS A 427 -15.70 -17.83 10.69
N ALA A 428 -14.53 -17.37 10.23
CA ALA A 428 -13.27 -18.06 10.51
C ALA A 428 -12.19 -17.06 10.91
N LEU A 429 -11.27 -17.48 11.78
CA LEU A 429 -10.13 -16.68 12.21
C LEU A 429 -8.82 -17.39 11.84
N LEU A 430 -7.99 -16.69 11.09
CA LEU A 430 -6.64 -17.10 10.74
C LEU A 430 -5.66 -16.46 11.73
N ALA A 431 -4.96 -17.26 12.54
CA ALA A 431 -3.97 -16.74 13.49
C ALA A 431 -2.64 -16.44 12.78
N LEU A 432 -2.20 -15.18 12.76
CA LEU A 432 -0.94 -14.80 12.12
C LEU A 432 0.30 -15.34 12.84
N ALA A 433 0.17 -15.75 14.10
CA ALA A 433 1.28 -16.34 14.86
C ALA A 433 1.63 -17.77 14.43
N THR A 434 0.67 -18.51 13.85
CA THR A 434 0.90 -19.86 13.28
C THR A 434 1.46 -19.79 11.87
N ILE A 435 1.26 -18.64 11.19
CA ILE A 435 1.96 -18.27 9.95
C ILE A 435 3.43 -17.98 10.29
N ARG A 436 4.21 -19.05 10.47
CA ARG A 436 5.65 -18.93 10.32
C ARG A 436 5.91 -18.82 8.82
N PRO A 437 6.49 -17.72 8.31
CA PRO A 437 7.10 -17.82 7.00
C PRO A 437 8.14 -18.94 7.14
N LEU A 438 7.89 -20.09 6.51
CA LEU A 438 8.95 -21.01 6.13
C LEU A 438 9.81 -20.20 5.17
N SER A 439 10.69 -19.36 5.73
CA SER A 439 11.67 -18.64 4.96
C SER A 439 12.50 -19.74 4.32
N ALA A 440 12.25 -19.99 3.04
CA ALA A 440 13.03 -20.94 2.28
C ALA A 440 14.51 -20.67 2.58
N PRO A 441 15.32 -21.70 2.88
CA PRO A 441 16.72 -21.50 3.20
C PRO A 441 17.34 -20.70 2.07
N ARG A 442 17.74 -19.46 2.34
CA ARG A 442 18.36 -18.60 1.36
C ARG A 442 19.82 -18.39 1.71
N GLU A 443 20.65 -18.42 0.69
CA GLU A 443 22.06 -18.10 0.83
C GLU A 443 22.24 -16.59 0.74
N ILE A 444 22.76 -15.99 1.80
CA ILE A 444 23.12 -14.57 1.83
C ILE A 444 24.61 -14.43 2.04
N TYR A 445 25.19 -13.37 1.49
CA TYR A 445 26.59 -13.02 1.75
C TYR A 445 26.82 -12.69 3.23
N ASP A 446 27.81 -13.33 3.86
CA ASP A 446 28.25 -13.01 5.22
C ASP A 446 29.40 -12.01 5.18
N PHE A 447 29.04 -10.73 5.03
CA PHE A 447 29.98 -9.61 4.97
C PHE A 447 30.94 -9.50 6.17
N ARG A 448 30.62 -10.16 7.29
CA ARG A 448 31.50 -10.25 8.47
C ARG A 448 32.72 -11.15 8.26
N LYS A 449 32.61 -12.13 7.36
CA LYS A 449 33.69 -13.05 6.98
C LYS A 449 34.30 -12.74 5.61
N ALA A 450 33.92 -11.61 5.02
CA ALA A 450 34.45 -11.18 3.73
C ALA A 450 35.95 -10.91 3.82
N ASN A 451 36.70 -11.40 2.82
CA ASN A 451 38.11 -11.07 2.65
C ASN A 451 38.24 -9.74 1.87
N TRP A 452 37.99 -8.63 2.57
CA TRP A 452 38.02 -7.29 1.98
C TRP A 452 39.36 -6.91 1.33
N PRO A 453 40.54 -7.21 1.93
CA PRO A 453 41.82 -6.93 1.29
C PRO A 453 41.97 -7.59 -0.08
N ALA A 454 41.70 -8.90 -0.17
CA ALA A 454 41.81 -9.62 -1.44
C ALA A 454 40.77 -9.16 -2.47
N MET A 455 39.55 -8.87 -2.02
CA MET A 455 38.50 -8.31 -2.90
C MET A 455 38.92 -6.96 -3.47
N ASN A 456 39.51 -6.08 -2.66
CA ASN A 456 39.98 -4.77 -3.11
C ASN A 456 41.11 -4.88 -4.13
N ASP A 457 42.05 -5.80 -3.90
CA ASP A 457 43.16 -6.04 -4.84
C ASP A 457 42.64 -6.59 -6.18
N ALA A 458 41.70 -7.54 -6.14
CA ALA A 458 41.07 -8.10 -7.33
C ALA A 458 40.27 -7.04 -8.11
N LEU A 459 39.51 -6.19 -7.42
CA LEU A 459 38.78 -5.07 -8.04
C LEU A 459 39.75 -4.07 -8.68
N LEU A 460 40.87 -3.76 -8.02
CA LEU A 460 41.86 -2.82 -8.54
C LEU A 460 42.55 -3.36 -9.80
N GLN A 461 42.87 -4.66 -9.84
CA GLN A 461 43.42 -5.31 -11.02
C GLN A 461 42.43 -5.32 -12.20
N ARG A 462 41.15 -5.63 -11.92
CA ARG A 462 40.10 -5.72 -12.95
C ARG A 462 39.58 -4.34 -13.40
N LEU A 463 39.88 -3.26 -12.67
CA LEU A 463 39.43 -1.90 -12.97
C LEU A 463 39.92 -1.38 -14.32
N GLN A 464 41.11 -1.78 -14.76
CA GLN A 464 41.68 -1.32 -16.03
C GLN A 464 40.80 -1.72 -17.24
N ALA A 465 40.20 -2.91 -17.20
CA ALA A 465 39.31 -3.38 -18.26
C ALA A 465 37.98 -2.58 -18.33
N VAL A 466 37.53 -2.03 -17.21
CA VAL A 466 36.34 -1.15 -17.15
C VAL A 466 36.64 0.23 -17.72
N LEU A 467 37.83 0.75 -17.40
CA LEU A 467 38.28 2.08 -17.83
C LEU A 467 38.68 2.14 -19.31
N ALA A 468 38.91 0.98 -19.93
CA ALA A 468 39.25 0.85 -21.35
C ALA A 468 38.01 0.90 -22.28
N ILE A 469 36.79 0.78 -21.74
CA ILE A 469 35.55 0.83 -22.52
C ILE A 469 35.10 2.29 -22.67
N ASP A 470 34.91 2.71 -23.93
CA ASP A 470 34.51 4.09 -24.25
C ASP A 470 33.00 4.32 -24.07
N ASP A 471 32.16 3.29 -24.27
CA ASP A 471 30.73 3.39 -24.00
C ASP A 471 30.42 3.34 -22.50
N VAL A 472 29.64 4.32 -22.03
CA VAL A 472 29.36 4.51 -20.60
C VAL A 472 28.45 3.42 -20.06
N THR A 473 27.51 2.94 -20.86
CA THR A 473 26.53 1.93 -20.45
C THR A 473 27.23 0.58 -20.36
N GLU A 474 28.02 0.23 -21.37
CA GLU A 474 28.82 -0.98 -21.42
C GLU A 474 29.88 -1.01 -20.32
N SER A 475 30.57 0.11 -20.05
CA SER A 475 31.52 0.23 -18.96
C SER A 475 30.85 0.00 -17.59
N TRP A 476 29.64 0.53 -17.38
CA TRP A 476 28.87 0.33 -16.15
C TRP A 476 28.39 -1.11 -15.95
N GLU A 477 27.86 -1.74 -17.00
CA GLU A 477 27.46 -3.15 -16.95
C GLU A 477 28.66 -4.05 -16.65
N ASN A 478 29.81 -3.78 -17.27
CA ASN A 478 31.05 -4.51 -17.03
C ASN A 478 31.56 -4.33 -15.58
N TRP A 479 31.50 -3.11 -15.03
CA TRP A 479 31.84 -2.85 -13.64
C TRP A 479 30.94 -3.61 -12.66
N LYS A 480 29.61 -3.55 -12.86
CA LYS A 480 28.66 -4.29 -12.02
C LYS A 480 28.97 -5.78 -12.02
N ARG A 481 29.21 -6.36 -13.20
CA ARG A 481 29.57 -7.76 -13.36
C ARG A 481 30.82 -8.12 -12.54
N ILE A 482 31.89 -7.35 -12.68
CA ILE A 482 33.15 -7.55 -11.95
C ILE A 482 32.93 -7.47 -10.43
N VAL A 483 32.13 -6.52 -9.94
CA VAL A 483 31.81 -6.40 -8.51
C VAL A 483 31.04 -7.61 -7.99
N PHE A 484 30.06 -8.12 -8.75
CA PHE A 484 29.30 -9.32 -8.36
C PHE A 484 30.15 -10.60 -8.41
N GLU A 485 31.04 -10.74 -9.40
CA GLU A 485 32.01 -11.84 -9.47
C GLU A 485 32.95 -11.80 -8.25
N CYS A 486 33.55 -10.65 -7.95
CA CYS A 486 34.41 -10.49 -6.77
C CYS A 486 33.64 -10.72 -5.46
N ALA A 487 32.38 -10.30 -5.36
CA ALA A 487 31.55 -10.61 -4.19
C ALA A 487 31.31 -12.12 -4.06
N GLY A 488 31.11 -12.84 -5.17
CA GLY A 488 31.00 -14.31 -5.20
C GLY A 488 32.28 -15.04 -4.78
N GLU A 489 33.44 -14.53 -5.19
CA GLU A 489 34.75 -15.11 -4.89
C GLU A 489 35.22 -14.84 -3.44
N PHE A 490 35.01 -13.62 -2.93
CA PHE A 490 35.66 -13.14 -1.70
C PHE A 490 34.72 -12.96 -0.50
N ILE A 491 33.40 -13.11 -0.69
CA ILE A 491 32.42 -13.02 0.39
C ILE A 491 31.75 -14.39 0.58
N PRO A 492 32.06 -15.10 1.67
CA PRO A 492 31.43 -16.38 1.96
C PRO A 492 29.91 -16.22 2.07
N LYS A 493 29.16 -17.20 1.55
CA LYS A 493 27.71 -17.27 1.74
C LYS A 493 27.38 -18.03 3.02
N LYS A 494 26.32 -17.61 3.71
CA LYS A 494 25.72 -18.34 4.82
C LYS A 494 24.26 -18.62 4.49
N ARG A 495 23.75 -19.77 4.93
CA ARG A 495 22.33 -20.08 4.89
C ARG A 495 21.62 -19.38 6.04
N VAL A 496 20.50 -18.74 5.75
CA VAL A 496 19.60 -18.13 6.74
C VAL A 496 18.18 -18.54 6.39
N GLY A 497 17.43 -19.02 7.40
CA GLY A 497 16.12 -19.64 7.20
C GLY A 497 16.22 -21.16 7.06
N GLY A 498 15.12 -21.84 7.41
CA GLY A 498 15.06 -23.29 7.65
C GLY A 498 15.23 -23.61 9.14
N SER A 499 14.13 -23.85 9.85
CA SER A 499 14.19 -24.60 11.10
C SER A 499 14.69 -26.00 10.75
N GLY A 500 15.81 -26.41 11.36
CA GLY A 500 16.21 -27.80 11.34
C GLY A 500 15.06 -28.68 11.81
N LEU A 501 14.88 -29.79 11.11
CA LEU A 501 13.97 -30.89 11.46
C LEU A 501 14.08 -31.26 12.94
#